data_AF-A0A075NYP8-F1
#
_entry.id   AF-A0A075NYP8-F1
#
_cell.length_a   1.000
_cell.length_b   1.000
_cell.length_c   1.000
_cell.angle_alpha   90.00
_cell.angle_beta   90.00
_cell.angle_gamma   90.00
#
_symmetry.space_group_name_H-M   'P 1'
#
loop_
_entity.id
_entity.type
_entity.pdbx_description
1 polymer ?
#
loop_
_entity_poly.entity_id
_entity_poly.type
_entity_poly.pdbx_seq_one_letter_code
_entity_poly.pdbx_strand_id
1 'polypeptide(L)'
;MLKIVRVSGDSMQPTLLDGDFAVVLTWPKKALRSGQVVVVNCPHFGTLIKRVHQIIPNGEFSLSGDNTAASLTTEKMGWFNRQRVIGRVLYYVKRPR
;
A
#
# COMPACT_ATOMS: atom_id res chain seq x y z
N MET A 1 -8.94 -14.71 4.24
CA MET A 1 -8.79 -14.79 2.78
C MET A 1 -7.54 -14.03 2.35
N LEU A 2 -6.79 -14.60 1.41
CA LEU A 2 -5.58 -14.02 0.83
C LEU A 2 -5.83 -13.71 -0.66
N LYS A 3 -5.13 -12.69 -1.17
CA LYS A 3 -5.06 -12.37 -2.60
C LYS A 3 -3.60 -12.18 -3.00
N ILE A 4 -3.28 -12.46 -4.25
CA ILE A 4 -1.99 -12.11 -4.84
C ILE A 4 -2.23 -10.97 -5.82
N VAL A 5 -1.39 -9.93 -5.75
CA VAL A 5 -1.41 -8.82 -6.69
C VAL A 5 -0.02 -8.64 -7.30
N ARG A 6 0.06 -8.31 -8.58
CA ARG A 6 1.31 -7.91 -9.22
C ARG A 6 1.56 -6.43 -8.93
N VAL A 7 2.79 -6.11 -8.56
CA VAL A 7 3.26 -4.74 -8.32
C VAL A 7 3.59 -4.11 -9.67
N SER A 8 3.15 -2.87 -9.85
CA SER A 8 3.49 -2.06 -11.01
C SER A 8 3.98 -0.68 -10.60
N GLY A 9 5.03 -0.22 -11.26
CA GLY A 9 5.69 1.06 -11.01
C GLY A 9 6.70 1.04 -9.87
N ASP A 10 7.41 2.16 -9.71
CA ASP A 10 8.66 2.23 -8.94
C ASP A 10 8.52 2.87 -7.55
N SER A 11 7.31 3.25 -7.19
CA SER A 11 7.09 4.06 -5.98
C SER A 11 7.37 3.31 -4.67
N MET A 12 7.40 1.98 -4.70
CA MET A 12 7.70 1.14 -3.53
C MET A 12 9.12 0.59 -3.53
N GLN A 13 9.97 1.01 -4.48
CA GLN A 13 11.38 0.64 -4.45
C GLN A 13 12.08 1.21 -3.20
N PRO A 14 13.10 0.53 -2.64
CA PRO A 14 13.63 -0.76 -3.05
C PRO A 14 12.86 -1.96 -2.48
N THR A 15 11.83 -1.74 -1.64
CA THR A 15 11.09 -2.81 -0.96
C THR A 15 10.33 -3.70 -1.94
N LEU A 16 9.68 -3.11 -2.93
CA LEU A 16 8.98 -3.81 -4.00
C LEU A 16 9.41 -3.21 -5.33
N LEU A 17 9.85 -4.08 -6.23
CA LEU A 17 10.21 -3.71 -7.59
C LEU A 17 9.02 -3.91 -8.53
N ASP A 18 9.03 -3.19 -9.64
CA ASP A 18 8.07 -3.44 -10.71
C ASP A 18 8.11 -4.90 -11.16
N GLY A 19 6.93 -5.53 -11.21
CA GLY A 19 6.76 -6.93 -11.55
C GLY A 19 6.81 -7.91 -10.38
N ASP A 20 7.18 -7.49 -9.17
CA ASP A 20 7.07 -8.32 -7.98
C ASP A 20 5.60 -8.67 -7.68
N PHE A 21 5.37 -9.65 -6.82
CA PHE A 21 4.03 -10.03 -6.36
C PHE A 21 3.88 -9.80 -4.87
N ALA A 22 2.75 -9.24 -4.44
CA ALA A 22 2.42 -9.06 -3.03
C ALA A 22 1.29 -10.00 -2.60
N VAL A 23 1.49 -10.69 -1.49
CA VAL A 23 0.49 -11.52 -0.82
C VAL A 23 -0.28 -10.64 0.18
N VAL A 24 -1.55 -10.42 -0.10
CA VAL A 24 -2.41 -9.47 0.60
C VAL A 24 -3.45 -10.20 1.44
N LEU A 25 -3.47 -9.91 2.74
CA LEU A 25 -4.54 -10.32 3.64
C LEU A 25 -5.71 -9.34 3.53
N THR A 26 -6.81 -9.78 2.93
CA THR A 26 -8.02 -8.97 2.75
C THR A 26 -9.04 -9.20 3.86
N TRP A 27 -9.02 -10.37 4.49
CA TRP A 27 -9.89 -10.70 5.63
C TRP A 27 -9.22 -11.72 6.56
N PRO A 28 -9.35 -11.59 7.89
CA PRO A 28 -10.04 -10.52 8.61
C PRO A 28 -9.27 -9.20 8.58
N LYS A 29 -9.98 -8.07 8.58
CA LYS A 29 -9.36 -6.74 8.63
C LYS A 29 -8.77 -6.53 10.04
N LYS A 30 -7.45 -6.55 10.18
CA LYS A 30 -6.75 -6.24 11.44
C LYS A 30 -6.52 -4.73 11.60
N ALA A 31 -6.21 -4.27 12.80
CA ALA A 31 -5.82 -2.88 13.03
C ALA A 31 -4.56 -2.53 12.22
N LEU A 32 -4.58 -1.37 11.56
CA LEU A 32 -3.45 -0.86 10.80
C LEU A 32 -2.44 -0.23 11.75
N ARG A 33 -1.17 -0.23 11.33
CA ARG A 33 -0.07 0.41 12.05
C ARG A 33 0.82 1.15 11.06
N SER A 34 1.43 2.24 11.52
CA SER A 34 2.50 2.91 10.76
C SER A 34 3.59 1.90 10.38
N GLY A 35 4.17 2.11 9.20
CA GLY A 35 5.16 1.23 8.60
C GLY A 35 4.60 0.02 7.85
N GLN A 36 3.31 -0.31 7.96
CA GLN A 36 2.73 -1.43 7.21
C GLN A 36 2.54 -1.10 5.74
N VAL A 37 2.79 -2.06 4.85
CA VAL A 37 2.43 -1.93 3.43
C VAL A 37 1.00 -2.42 3.23
N VAL A 38 0.20 -1.62 2.55
CA VAL A 38 -1.23 -1.85 2.31
C VAL A 38 -1.57 -1.66 0.85
N VAL A 39 -2.62 -2.37 0.43
CA VAL A 39 -3.29 -2.14 -0.84
C VAL A 39 -4.56 -1.37 -0.57
N VAL A 40 -4.74 -0.24 -1.25
CA VAL A 40 -5.88 0.66 -1.09
C VAL A 40 -6.53 0.96 -2.43
N ASN A 41 -7.82 1.30 -2.37
CA ASN A 41 -8.52 1.89 -3.50
C ASN A 41 -8.53 3.42 -3.36
N CYS A 42 -7.85 4.11 -4.28
CA CYS A 42 -7.81 5.57 -4.38
C CYS A 42 -8.71 6.03 -5.55
N PRO A 43 -9.63 6.98 -5.36
CA PRO A 43 -10.59 7.37 -6.41
C PRO A 43 -9.93 7.84 -7.71
N HIS A 44 -8.85 8.61 -7.60
CA HIS A 44 -8.21 9.25 -8.75
C HIS A 44 -7.11 8.41 -9.40
N PHE A 45 -6.59 7.41 -8.67
CA PHE A 45 -5.42 6.62 -9.09
C PHE A 45 -5.70 5.12 -9.12
N GLY A 46 -6.92 4.69 -8.82
CA GLY A 46 -7.30 3.28 -8.74
C GLY A 46 -6.62 2.55 -7.58
N THR A 47 -6.18 1.32 -7.85
CA THR A 47 -5.57 0.47 -6.82
C THR A 47 -4.10 0.83 -6.62
N LEU A 48 -3.74 1.17 -5.39
CA LEU A 48 -2.38 1.55 -5.01
C LEU A 48 -1.81 0.60 -3.95
N ILE A 49 -0.52 0.32 -4.05
CA ILE A 49 0.28 -0.32 -3.00
C ILE A 49 1.22 0.71 -2.39
N LYS A 50 1.08 0.97 -1.09
CA LYS A 50 1.81 2.03 -0.37
C LYS A 50 2.10 1.64 1.07
N ARG A 51 3.04 2.32 1.71
CA ARG A 51 3.32 2.20 3.14
C ARG A 51 2.52 3.23 3.94
N VAL A 52 1.93 2.78 5.04
CA VAL A 52 1.30 3.65 6.04
C VAL A 52 2.37 4.49 6.69
N HIS A 53 2.33 5.80 6.48
CA HIS A 53 3.30 6.73 7.05
C HIS A 53 2.88 7.15 8.47
N GLN A 54 1.68 7.72 8.58
CA GLN A 54 1.13 8.19 9.84
C GLN A 54 -0.34 7.80 9.98
N ILE A 55 -0.76 7.50 11.20
CA ILE A 55 -2.17 7.32 11.58
C ILE A 55 -2.49 8.41 12.61
N ILE A 56 -3.58 9.14 12.42
CA ILE A 56 -4.04 10.19 13.33
C ILE A 56 -5.19 9.69 14.22
N PRO A 57 -5.50 10.37 15.35
CA PRO A 57 -6.45 9.85 16.35
C PRO A 57 -7.85 9.53 15.85
N ASN A 58 -8.33 10.19 14.78
CA ASN A 58 -9.62 9.90 14.15
C ASN A 58 -9.63 8.58 13.33
N GLY A 59 -8.50 7.88 13.24
CA GLY A 59 -8.34 6.62 12.51
C GLY A 59 -8.03 6.78 11.03
N GLU A 60 -7.90 8.02 10.54
CA GLU A 60 -7.38 8.28 9.19
C GLU A 60 -5.87 8.13 9.16
N PHE A 61 -5.35 7.86 7.97
CA PHE A 61 -3.92 7.62 7.78
C PHE A 61 -3.43 8.16 6.44
N SER A 62 -2.15 8.54 6.42
CA SER A 62 -1.44 8.95 5.22
C SER A 62 -0.62 7.79 4.67
N LEU A 63 -0.40 7.83 3.36
CA LEU A 63 0.34 6.82 2.62
C LEU A 63 1.53 7.48 1.93
N SER A 64 2.68 6.81 1.98
CA SER A 64 3.86 7.17 1.21
C SER A 64 4.38 5.93 0.49
N GLY A 65 5.05 6.13 -0.64
CA GLY A 65 5.91 5.08 -1.16
C GLY A 65 7.29 5.15 -0.53
N ASP A 66 8.05 4.07 -0.65
CA ASP A 66 9.41 3.95 -0.12
C ASP A 66 10.42 4.68 -1.00
N ASN A 67 10.11 4.84 -2.30
CA ASN A 67 10.86 5.68 -3.22
C ASN A 67 10.20 7.06 -3.27
N THR A 68 10.70 8.00 -2.48
CA THR A 68 10.15 9.36 -2.40
C THR A 68 10.24 10.13 -3.72
N ALA A 69 11.26 9.87 -4.55
CA ALA A 69 11.43 10.53 -5.85
C ALA A 69 10.42 10.09 -6.91
N ALA A 70 9.96 8.83 -6.86
CA ALA A 70 8.95 8.28 -7.77
C ALA A 70 7.56 8.15 -7.13
N SER A 71 7.37 8.66 -5.91
CA SER A 71 6.10 8.58 -5.19
C SER A 71 5.24 9.81 -5.42
N LEU A 72 3.94 9.58 -5.54
CA LEU A 72 2.94 10.62 -5.32
C LEU A 72 3.12 11.17 -3.89
N THR A 73 3.09 12.49 -3.74
CA THR A 73 3.15 13.11 -2.41
C THR A 73 1.82 12.86 -1.67
N THR A 74 1.89 12.86 -0.34
CA THR A 74 0.70 12.78 0.51
C THR A 74 -0.31 13.87 0.17
N GLU A 75 0.14 15.07 -0.25
CA GLU A 75 -0.78 16.15 -0.66
C GLU A 75 -1.62 15.78 -1.88
N LYS A 76 -1.07 14.99 -2.82
CA LYS A 76 -1.79 14.56 -4.02
C LYS A 76 -2.75 13.40 -3.76
N MET A 77 -2.44 12.53 -2.79
CA MET A 77 -3.27 11.35 -2.47
C MET A 77 -4.33 11.62 -1.41
N GLY A 78 -4.08 12.58 -0.51
CA GLY A 78 -4.94 12.88 0.63
C GLY A 78 -4.86 11.84 1.75
N TRP A 79 -5.73 12.01 2.74
CA TRP A 79 -5.89 11.09 3.86
C TRP A 79 -6.85 9.96 3.50
N PHE A 80 -6.54 8.76 4.00
CA PHE A 80 -7.31 7.55 3.76
C PHE A 80 -8.00 7.08 5.05
N ASN A 81 -9.15 6.45 4.88
CA ASN A 81 -9.84 5.75 5.95
C ASN A 81 -9.80 4.23 5.72
N ARG A 82 -10.20 3.48 6.74
CA ARG A 82 -10.17 2.00 6.73
C ARG A 82 -11.07 1.36 5.67
N GLN A 83 -12.10 2.05 5.19
CA GLN A 83 -13.01 1.53 4.17
C GLN A 83 -12.31 1.42 2.80
N ARG A 84 -11.36 2.32 2.53
CA ARG A 84 -10.55 2.31 1.30
C ARG A 84 -9.48 1.21 1.28
N VAL A 85 -9.23 0.53 2.40
CA VAL A 85 -8.22 -0.53 2.48
C VAL A 85 -8.77 -1.85 1.95
N ILE A 86 -8.14 -2.32 0.88
CA ILE A 86 -8.38 -3.64 0.29
C ILE A 86 -7.77 -4.72 1.19
N GLY A 87 -6.52 -4.50 1.64
CA GLY A 87 -5.87 -5.42 2.56
C GLY A 87 -4.43 -5.04 2.91
N ARG A 88 -3.84 -5.79 3.82
CA ARG A 88 -2.44 -5.60 4.27
C ARG A 88 -1.53 -6.58 3.55
N VAL A 89 -0.39 -6.13 3.06
CA VAL A 89 0.65 -6.99 2.52
C VAL A 89 1.31 -7.77 3.65
N LEU A 90 1.35 -9.09 3.55
CA LEU A 90 2.01 -9.98 4.50
C LEU A 90 3.41 -10.37 4.05
N TYR A 91 3.56 -10.57 2.74
CA TYR A 91 4.79 -11.05 2.12
C TYR A 91 4.85 -10.58 0.67
N TYR A 92 6.06 -10.54 0.11
CA TYR A 92 6.29 -10.26 -1.30
C TYR A 92 7.20 -11.30 -1.92
N VAL A 93 6.90 -11.65 -3.17
CA VAL A 93 7.62 -12.64 -3.97
C VAL A 93 8.26 -11.89 -5.12
N LYS A 94 9.56 -12.10 -5.31
CA LYS A 94 10.30 -11.45 -6.40
C LYS A 94 9.78 -11.94 -7.75
N ARG A 95 9.75 -11.05 -8.73
CA ARG A 95 9.48 -11.43 -10.12
C ARG A 95 10.41 -12.57 -10.57
N PRO A 96 9.92 -13.53 -11.37
CA PRO A 96 10.79 -14.52 -11.99
C PRO A 96 11.86 -13.81 -12.83
N ARG A 97 13.06 -14.38 -12.85
CA ARG A 97 14.16 -13.89 -13.72
C ARG A 97 13.89 -14.23 -15.17
#